data_AF-R6P2T1-F1
#
_entry.id   AF-R6P2T1-F1
#
_cell.length_a   1.000
_cell.length_b   1.000
_cell.length_c   1.000
_cell.angle_alpha   90.00
_cell.angle_beta   90.00
_cell.angle_gamma   90.00
#
_symmetry.space_group_name_H-M   'P 1'
#
loop_
_entity.id
_entity.type
_entity.pdbx_description
1 polymer ?
#
loop_
_entity_poly.entity_id
_entity_poly.type
_entity_poly.pdbx_seq_one_letter_code
_entity_poly.pdbx_strand_id
1 'polypeptide(L)'
;MNNIFKFATTELSQDAFICWCINFFNYDCNLKKLSIDLLKKFNIKNIDKIDSIKILKQFQKIDILLILNGINTAVIIEDKTYTSEHNNQIENYVNSLKKSGSNNHLNINENTKIVVVYFKTGFLFENDKNTVYNIQNNHKYNGALVTGNDFKIILEKYKGINYLLDSYLYNLCENLEKENHYRLYYKKDNSKQWNISTSQIAQYEFINSLFPENWRKYKNHIFKINTRHNNSCYPFTYIDIEYIDECYFQWRVDTNKTGPFLELKMYNKYDKKSEEQKNLHILNYRKYKDIIKDIIISNNIFEFDDISPKRNSENCFNPTFIHISLEPIFNSWKTKEEETVFINKIQTITTKFINKVK
;
A
#
# COMPACT_ATOMS: atom_id res chain seq x y z
N MET A 1 3.10 -29.74 -4.97
CA MET A 1 4.58 -29.69 -5.02
C MET A 1 5.10 -29.41 -3.62
N ASN A 2 6.05 -30.20 -3.12
CA ASN A 2 6.75 -29.89 -1.86
C ASN A 2 7.68 -28.71 -2.10
N ASN A 3 7.35 -27.53 -1.58
CA ASN A 3 8.01 -26.27 -1.90
C ASN A 3 8.46 -25.57 -0.62
N ILE A 4 9.77 -25.36 -0.47
CA ILE A 4 10.38 -24.76 0.72
C ILE A 4 9.82 -23.36 1.02
N PHE A 5 9.44 -22.59 -0.01
CA PHE A 5 8.90 -21.24 0.14
C PHE A 5 7.48 -21.20 0.72
N LYS A 6 6.82 -22.36 0.86
CA LYS A 6 5.54 -22.46 1.61
C LYS A 6 5.74 -22.49 3.13
N PHE A 7 6.96 -22.81 3.59
CA PHE A 7 7.30 -22.94 5.01
C PHE A 7 8.21 -21.81 5.49
N ALA A 8 9.03 -21.26 4.59
CA ALA A 8 9.94 -20.17 4.92
C ALA A 8 9.19 -18.86 5.20
N THR A 9 9.74 -18.02 6.08
CA THR A 9 9.21 -16.67 6.29
C THR A 9 9.37 -15.86 5.00
N THR A 10 8.30 -15.19 4.57
CA THR A 10 8.22 -14.57 3.24
C THR A 10 9.30 -13.52 3.00
N GLU A 11 9.61 -12.69 4.00
CA GLU A 11 10.62 -11.63 3.90
C GLU A 11 12.04 -12.20 3.85
N LEU A 12 12.46 -13.02 4.82
CA LEU A 12 13.83 -13.58 4.83
C LEU A 12 14.11 -14.49 3.63
N SER A 13 13.12 -15.23 3.15
CA SER A 13 13.29 -16.09 1.98
C SER A 13 13.40 -15.30 0.67
N GLN A 14 12.74 -14.14 0.58
CA GLN A 14 12.85 -13.24 -0.56
C GLN A 14 14.24 -12.60 -0.62
N ASP A 15 14.75 -12.06 0.50
CA ASP A 15 16.11 -11.51 0.57
C ASP A 15 17.17 -12.51 0.11
N ALA A 16 17.11 -13.72 0.66
CA ALA A 16 18.03 -14.80 0.32
C ALA A 16 17.94 -15.17 -1.17
N PHE A 17 16.73 -15.22 -1.72
CA PHE A 17 16.51 -15.57 -3.13
C PHE A 17 17.01 -14.47 -4.08
N ILE A 18 16.79 -13.19 -3.74
CA ILE A 18 17.34 -12.06 -4.49
C ILE A 18 18.88 -12.10 -4.50
N CYS A 19 19.49 -12.30 -3.33
CA CYS A 19 20.95 -12.47 -3.21
C CYS A 19 21.46 -13.63 -4.07
N TRP A 20 20.79 -14.78 -4.01
CA TRP A 20 21.12 -15.97 -4.78
C TRP A 20 21.05 -15.70 -6.30
N CYS A 21 19.99 -15.04 -6.77
CA CYS A 21 19.85 -14.65 -8.18
C CYS A 21 20.95 -13.70 -8.64
N ILE A 22 21.32 -12.71 -7.83
CA ILE A 22 22.34 -11.71 -8.19
C ILE A 22 23.75 -12.31 -8.16
N ASN A 23 24.01 -13.23 -7.22
CA ASN A 23 25.35 -13.82 -7.05
C ASN A 23 25.82 -14.61 -8.29
N PHE A 24 24.89 -15.11 -9.12
CA PHE A 24 25.24 -15.75 -10.40
C PHE A 24 26.04 -14.84 -11.34
N PHE A 25 26.04 -13.51 -11.16
CA PHE A 25 26.91 -12.60 -11.90
C PHE A 25 28.39 -12.97 -11.78
N ASN A 26 28.80 -13.47 -10.62
CA ASN A 26 30.18 -13.83 -10.28
C ASN A 26 30.62 -15.18 -10.86
N TYR A 27 29.71 -15.94 -11.49
CA TYR A 27 30.00 -17.25 -12.04
C TYR A 27 29.78 -17.27 -13.55
N ASP A 28 30.66 -17.95 -14.27
CA ASP A 28 30.44 -18.19 -15.69
C ASP A 28 29.47 -19.36 -15.88
N CYS A 29 28.17 -19.05 -15.89
CA CYS A 29 27.10 -20.04 -16.01
C CYS A 29 25.86 -19.44 -16.71
N ASN A 30 24.95 -20.31 -17.13
CA ASN A 30 23.72 -19.90 -17.83
C ASN A 30 22.85 -18.92 -17.03
N LEU A 31 22.89 -18.98 -15.69
CA LEU A 31 22.13 -18.10 -14.80
C LEU A 31 22.77 -16.73 -14.61
N LYS A 32 23.99 -16.47 -15.11
CA LYS A 32 24.57 -15.11 -15.12
C LYS A 32 23.68 -14.10 -15.85
N LYS A 33 22.97 -14.54 -16.90
CA LYS A 33 22.01 -13.71 -17.64
C LYS A 33 20.82 -13.28 -16.78
N LEU A 34 20.38 -14.10 -15.82
CA LEU A 34 19.34 -13.73 -14.86
C LEU A 34 19.79 -12.55 -13.99
N SER A 35 21.02 -12.59 -13.47
CA SER A 35 21.58 -11.48 -12.71
C SER A 35 21.67 -10.21 -13.55
N ILE A 36 22.11 -10.32 -14.81
CA ILE A 36 22.17 -9.18 -15.73
C ILE A 36 20.79 -8.58 -15.99
N ASP A 37 19.76 -9.39 -16.19
CA ASP A 37 18.39 -8.90 -16.40
C ASP A 37 17.84 -8.19 -15.15
N LEU A 38 18.16 -8.65 -13.94
CA LEU A 38 17.84 -7.95 -12.69
C LEU A 38 18.57 -6.61 -12.59
N LEU A 39 19.88 -6.56 -12.87
CA LEU A 39 20.65 -5.31 -12.85
C LEU A 39 20.12 -4.28 -13.85
N LYS A 40 19.66 -4.72 -15.03
CA LYS A 40 18.97 -3.85 -16.00
C LYS A 40 17.67 -3.29 -15.40
N LYS A 41 16.88 -4.12 -14.72
CA LYS A 41 15.65 -3.68 -14.05
C LYS A 41 15.93 -2.70 -12.89
N PHE A 42 17.10 -2.79 -12.27
CA PHE A 42 17.60 -1.83 -11.28
C PHE A 42 18.15 -0.53 -11.92
N ASN A 43 18.00 -0.33 -13.23
CA ASN A 43 18.54 0.82 -13.97
C ASN A 43 20.08 0.95 -13.92
N ILE A 44 20.80 -0.17 -13.75
CA ILE A 44 22.27 -0.18 -13.81
C ILE A 44 22.75 -0.03 -15.25
N LYS A 45 23.66 0.91 -15.47
CA LYS A 45 24.32 1.17 -16.75
C LYS A 45 25.73 0.56 -16.76
N ASN A 46 26.29 0.33 -17.94
CA ASN A 46 27.65 -0.22 -18.14
C ASN A 46 27.86 -1.56 -17.41
N ILE A 47 26.87 -2.46 -17.45
CA ILE A 47 26.93 -3.78 -16.79
C ILE A 47 28.10 -4.62 -17.32
N ASP A 48 28.47 -4.41 -18.58
CA ASP A 48 29.64 -5.00 -19.25
C ASP A 48 30.99 -4.64 -18.60
N LYS A 49 31.04 -3.55 -17.82
CA LYS A 49 32.24 -3.10 -17.09
C LYS A 49 32.25 -3.52 -15.62
N ILE A 50 31.30 -4.35 -15.19
CA ILE A 50 31.26 -4.86 -13.82
C ILE A 50 32.15 -6.10 -13.76
N ASP A 51 33.19 -6.04 -12.92
CA ASP A 51 34.13 -7.15 -12.73
C ASP A 51 33.53 -8.24 -11.84
N SER A 52 32.92 -7.81 -10.72
CA SER A 52 32.29 -8.68 -9.73
C SER A 52 31.28 -7.91 -8.88
N ILE A 53 30.40 -8.64 -8.23
CA ILE A 53 29.40 -8.09 -7.32
C ILE A 53 29.64 -8.64 -5.92
N LYS A 54 29.95 -7.74 -4.97
CA LYS A 54 29.95 -8.08 -3.54
C LYS A 54 28.55 -7.87 -2.98
N ILE A 55 28.01 -8.88 -2.32
CA ILE A 55 26.67 -8.87 -1.72
C ILE A 55 26.81 -8.87 -0.21
N LEU A 56 26.14 -7.94 0.46
CA LEU A 56 26.09 -7.81 1.91
C LEU A 56 24.62 -7.79 2.34
N LYS A 57 24.26 -8.63 3.31
CA LYS A 57 22.90 -8.66 3.88
C LYS A 57 22.88 -7.94 5.21
N GLN A 58 21.81 -7.21 5.49
CA GLN A 58 21.56 -6.53 6.77
C GLN A 58 22.70 -5.59 7.22
N PHE A 59 23.53 -5.13 6.29
CA PHE A 59 24.65 -4.24 6.58
C PHE A 59 24.12 -2.86 6.94
N GLN A 60 24.41 -2.39 8.16
CA GLN A 60 23.85 -1.14 8.68
C GLN A 60 22.32 -1.07 8.58
N LYS A 61 21.64 -2.21 8.77
CA LYS A 61 20.18 -2.39 8.67
C LYS A 61 19.61 -2.34 7.24
N ILE A 62 20.44 -2.16 6.22
CA ILE A 62 20.01 -2.30 4.82
C ILE A 62 19.74 -3.77 4.52
N ASP A 63 18.57 -4.11 3.99
CA ASP A 63 18.18 -5.50 3.70
C ASP A 63 19.24 -6.19 2.82
N ILE A 64 19.53 -5.62 1.64
CA ILE A 64 20.61 -6.05 0.77
C ILE A 64 21.39 -4.86 0.21
N LEU A 65 22.72 -4.90 0.33
CA LEU A 65 23.65 -3.97 -0.27
C LEU A 65 24.54 -4.68 -1.30
N LEU A 66 24.57 -4.16 -2.51
CA LEU A 66 25.48 -4.61 -3.57
C LEU A 66 26.59 -3.59 -3.79
N ILE A 67 27.83 -4.06 -3.95
CA ILE A 67 28.96 -3.25 -4.45
C ILE A 67 29.33 -3.78 -5.83
N LEU A 68 29.15 -2.95 -6.85
CA LEU A 68 29.44 -3.29 -8.25
C LEU A 68 30.88 -2.85 -8.57
N ASN A 69 31.82 -3.79 -8.45
CA ASN A 69 33.22 -3.52 -8.71
C ASN A 69 33.42 -3.24 -10.21
N GLY A 70 34.29 -2.29 -10.55
CA GLY A 70 34.54 -1.84 -11.93
C GLY A 70 33.81 -0.56 -12.34
N ILE A 71 32.66 -0.22 -11.70
CA ILE A 71 31.85 0.96 -12.09
C ILE A 71 31.54 1.95 -10.95
N ASN A 72 32.22 1.84 -9.80
CA ASN A 72 32.04 2.69 -8.61
C ASN A 72 30.55 2.96 -8.26
N THR A 73 29.75 1.89 -8.20
CA THR A 73 28.31 1.97 -7.93
C THR A 73 27.94 1.03 -6.79
N ALA A 74 27.17 1.53 -5.84
CA ALA A 74 26.54 0.74 -4.78
C ALA A 74 25.02 0.73 -4.96
N VAL A 75 24.40 -0.43 -4.72
CA VAL A 75 22.95 -0.63 -4.85
C VAL A 75 22.38 -1.00 -3.49
N ILE A 76 21.49 -0.16 -2.98
CA ILE A 76 20.63 -0.47 -1.83
C ILE A 76 19.39 -1.15 -2.41
N ILE A 77 19.07 -2.35 -1.95
CA ILE A 77 17.78 -2.99 -2.20
C ILE A 77 17.04 -3.00 -0.87
N GLU A 78 15.93 -2.28 -0.83
CA GLU A 78 14.97 -2.33 0.26
C GLU A 78 13.89 -3.34 -0.12
N ASP A 79 13.86 -4.48 0.59
CA ASP A 79 12.87 -5.51 0.35
C ASP A 79 11.63 -5.26 1.18
N LYS A 80 10.45 -5.35 0.54
CA LYS A 80 9.16 -5.28 1.21
C LYS A 80 8.22 -6.31 0.63
N THR A 81 7.47 -6.99 1.50
CA THR A 81 6.39 -7.89 1.10
C THR A 81 5.04 -7.20 1.26
N TYR A 82 4.65 -6.83 2.49
CA TYR A 82 3.35 -6.18 2.78
C TYR A 82 3.46 -4.85 3.54
N THR A 83 4.60 -4.54 4.15
CA THR A 83 4.84 -3.31 4.90
C THR A 83 5.32 -2.17 3.99
N SER A 84 5.12 -0.93 4.44
CA SER A 84 5.64 0.29 3.81
C SER A 84 6.87 0.82 4.54
N GLU A 85 7.67 1.66 3.88
CA GLU A 85 8.79 2.37 4.51
C GLU A 85 8.28 3.47 5.45
N HIS A 86 8.99 3.70 6.56
CA HIS A 86 8.71 4.75 7.52
C HIS A 86 10.00 5.47 7.93
N ASN A 87 9.94 6.80 8.06
CA ASN A 87 10.93 7.66 8.73
C ASN A 87 12.31 7.82 8.07
N ASN A 88 12.37 8.36 6.85
CA ASN A 88 13.61 8.76 6.17
C ASN A 88 14.68 7.65 6.16
N GLN A 89 14.26 6.38 6.22
CA GLN A 89 15.12 5.21 6.43
C GLN A 89 16.12 5.10 5.28
N ILE A 90 15.63 5.25 4.05
CA ILE A 90 16.44 5.24 2.83
C ILE A 90 17.48 6.36 2.85
N GLU A 91 17.09 7.58 3.25
CA GLU A 91 18.04 8.70 3.33
C GLU A 91 19.13 8.43 4.39
N ASN A 92 18.75 7.85 5.52
CA ASN A 92 19.69 7.46 6.57
C ASN A 92 20.67 6.40 6.06
N TYR A 93 20.22 5.42 5.28
CA TYR A 93 21.09 4.42 4.65
C TYR A 93 22.09 5.06 3.69
N VAL A 94 21.63 5.92 2.78
CA VAL A 94 22.50 6.64 1.83
C VAL A 94 23.56 7.46 2.58
N ASN A 95 23.14 8.21 3.60
CA ASN A 95 24.06 9.03 4.39
C ASN A 95 25.06 8.18 5.20
N SER A 96 24.60 7.06 5.78
CA SER A 96 25.45 6.14 6.53
C SER A 96 26.50 5.47 5.65
N LEU A 97 26.10 5.01 4.46
CA LEU A 97 27.03 4.40 3.50
C LEU A 97 28.12 5.36 3.04
N LYS A 98 27.77 6.62 2.75
CA LYS A 98 28.77 7.63 2.35
C LYS A 98 29.75 7.97 3.48
N LYS A 99 29.31 7.92 4.74
CA LYS A 99 30.17 8.18 5.91
C LYS A 99 31.05 6.99 6.29
N SER A 100 30.50 5.78 6.29
CA SER A 100 31.18 4.58 6.78
C SER A 100 31.89 3.77 5.70
N GLY A 101 31.55 3.99 4.43
CA GLY A 101 32.08 3.26 3.28
C GLY A 101 33.60 3.21 3.19
N SER A 102 34.23 4.34 3.51
CA SER A 102 35.69 4.51 3.52
C SER A 102 36.38 3.69 4.61
N ASN A 103 35.71 3.45 5.74
CA ASN A 103 36.30 2.79 6.91
C ASN A 103 36.15 1.27 6.90
N ASN A 104 35.21 0.74 6.09
CA ASN A 104 34.82 -0.68 6.11
C ASN A 104 35.38 -1.50 4.93
N HIS A 105 36.42 -1.01 4.25
CA HIS A 105 37.01 -1.66 3.06
C HIS A 105 35.99 -1.99 1.94
N LEU A 106 34.90 -1.22 1.84
CA LEU A 106 33.88 -1.40 0.81
C LEU A 106 34.16 -0.59 -0.46
N ASN A 107 35.22 0.22 -0.46
CA ASN A 107 35.58 1.16 -1.54
C ASN A 107 34.44 2.11 -1.93
N ILE A 108 33.52 2.40 -1.00
CA ILE A 108 32.47 3.39 -1.18
C ILE A 108 33.02 4.74 -0.68
N ASN A 109 32.92 5.77 -1.52
CA ASN A 109 33.31 7.14 -1.20
C ASN A 109 32.23 8.13 -1.68
N GLU A 110 32.50 9.42 -1.53
CA GLU A 110 31.59 10.51 -1.91
C GLU A 110 31.18 10.51 -3.40
N ASN A 111 32.06 10.00 -4.27
CA ASN A 111 31.83 9.89 -5.72
C ASN A 111 31.15 8.58 -6.13
N THR A 112 30.91 7.66 -5.19
CA THR A 112 30.19 6.41 -5.46
C THR A 112 28.74 6.72 -5.82
N LYS A 113 28.31 6.24 -6.99
CA LYS A 113 26.93 6.36 -7.43
C LYS A 113 26.06 5.44 -6.59
N ILE A 114 24.97 5.97 -6.05
CA ILE A 114 24.01 5.19 -5.29
C ILE A 114 22.77 4.95 -6.13
N VAL A 115 22.36 3.68 -6.17
CA VAL A 115 21.08 3.25 -6.72
C VAL A 115 20.25 2.68 -5.58
N VAL A 116 18.99 3.09 -5.49
CA VAL A 116 18.03 2.57 -4.52
C VAL A 116 16.95 1.81 -5.26
N VAL A 117 16.82 0.53 -4.94
CA VAL A 117 15.80 -0.36 -5.49
C VAL A 117 14.77 -0.62 -4.40
N TYR A 118 13.54 -0.19 -4.62
CA TYR A 118 12.40 -0.63 -3.83
C TYR A 118 11.86 -1.92 -4.44
N PHE A 119 12.08 -3.04 -3.77
CA PHE A 119 11.70 -4.35 -4.25
C PHE A 119 10.44 -4.80 -3.53
N LYS A 120 9.30 -4.79 -4.22
CA LYS A 120 7.98 -5.09 -3.65
C LYS A 120 7.28 -6.19 -4.43
N THR A 121 7.30 -7.41 -3.91
CA THR A 121 6.59 -8.55 -4.53
C THR A 121 5.11 -8.59 -4.18
N GLY A 122 4.72 -7.99 -3.06
CA GLY A 122 3.32 -7.87 -2.67
C GLY A 122 2.63 -6.59 -3.17
N PHE A 123 1.38 -6.40 -2.74
CA PHE A 123 0.56 -5.27 -3.17
C PHE A 123 1.17 -3.90 -2.80
N LEU A 124 1.12 -2.95 -3.75
CA LEU A 124 1.57 -1.56 -3.58
C LEU A 124 0.42 -0.67 -3.09
N PHE A 125 0.43 -0.34 -1.80
CA PHE A 125 -0.51 0.62 -1.20
C PHE A 125 -0.10 2.07 -1.45
N GLU A 126 -0.95 3.02 -1.02
CA GLU A 126 -0.71 4.47 -1.20
C GLU A 126 0.63 4.93 -0.62
N ASN A 127 1.03 4.41 0.53
CA ASN A 127 2.32 4.74 1.15
C ASN A 127 3.48 4.27 0.27
N ASP A 128 3.41 3.05 -0.26
CA ASP A 128 4.45 2.50 -1.12
C ASP A 128 4.61 3.33 -2.40
N LYS A 129 3.49 3.75 -3.00
CA LYS A 129 3.49 4.65 -4.18
C LYS A 129 4.20 5.97 -3.89
N ASN A 130 3.96 6.57 -2.72
CA ASN A 130 4.65 7.79 -2.31
C ASN A 130 6.15 7.56 -2.08
N THR A 131 6.54 6.46 -1.43
CA THR A 131 7.96 6.08 -1.28
C THR A 131 8.63 5.90 -2.64
N VAL A 132 8.00 5.16 -3.55
CA VAL A 132 8.50 4.93 -4.92
C VAL A 132 8.67 6.26 -5.68
N TYR A 133 7.66 7.14 -5.61
CA TYR A 133 7.76 8.47 -6.21
C TYR A 133 8.95 9.26 -5.66
N ASN A 134 9.14 9.27 -4.34
CA ASN A 134 10.22 10.00 -3.69
C ASN A 134 11.60 9.47 -4.09
N ILE A 135 11.79 8.15 -4.19
CA ILE A 135 13.09 7.59 -4.60
C ILE A 135 13.38 7.83 -6.08
N GLN A 136 12.36 7.79 -6.95
CA GLN A 136 12.53 7.96 -8.39
C GLN A 136 12.81 9.43 -8.77
N ASN A 137 12.31 10.37 -7.98
CA ASN A 137 12.52 11.81 -8.19
C ASN A 137 13.60 12.42 -7.27
N ASN A 138 14.41 11.59 -6.60
CA ASN A 138 15.47 12.09 -5.74
C ASN A 138 16.69 12.55 -6.57
N HIS A 139 17.30 13.68 -6.21
CA HIS A 139 18.51 14.17 -6.89
C HIS A 139 19.82 13.57 -6.37
N LYS A 140 19.82 12.90 -5.20
CA LYS A 140 21.02 12.36 -4.55
C LYS A 140 21.38 10.95 -5.00
N TYR A 141 20.44 10.22 -5.57
CA TYR A 141 20.57 8.82 -5.99
C TYR A 141 19.53 8.47 -7.06
N ASN A 142 19.76 7.38 -7.79
CA ASN A 142 18.80 6.89 -8.78
C ASN A 142 17.84 5.88 -8.14
N GLY A 143 16.53 6.12 -8.23
CA GLY A 143 15.51 5.18 -7.76
C GLY A 143 15.05 4.18 -8.83
N ALA A 144 14.76 2.95 -8.43
CA ALA A 144 14.10 1.93 -9.23
C ALA A 144 13.03 1.20 -8.42
N LEU A 145 11.97 0.74 -9.09
CA LEU A 145 10.94 -0.14 -8.53
C LEU A 145 11.00 -1.50 -9.22
N VAL A 146 11.01 -2.57 -8.44
CA VAL A 146 10.76 -3.93 -8.94
C VAL A 146 9.51 -4.48 -8.27
N THR A 147 8.48 -4.71 -9.07
CA THR A 147 7.23 -5.33 -8.60
C THR A 147 7.29 -6.85 -8.68
N GLY A 148 6.36 -7.54 -8.01
CA GLY A 148 6.21 -8.99 -8.15
C GLY A 148 5.98 -9.43 -9.60
N ASN A 149 5.23 -8.66 -10.40
CA ASN A 149 5.04 -8.93 -11.82
C ASN A 149 6.33 -8.74 -12.63
N ASP A 150 7.11 -7.69 -12.34
CA ASP A 150 8.42 -7.51 -12.98
C ASP A 150 9.34 -8.69 -12.70
N PHE A 151 9.38 -9.14 -11.44
CA PHE A 151 10.24 -10.23 -11.04
C PHE A 151 9.78 -11.55 -11.67
N LYS A 152 8.46 -11.81 -11.70
CA LYS A 152 7.87 -12.95 -12.41
C LYS A 152 8.31 -12.97 -13.88
N ILE A 153 8.15 -11.86 -14.62
CA ILE A 153 8.54 -11.76 -16.04
C ILE A 153 10.02 -12.08 -16.24
N ILE A 154 10.89 -11.62 -15.33
CA ILE A 154 12.33 -11.92 -15.40
C ILE A 154 12.57 -13.42 -15.16
N LEU A 155 12.02 -13.99 -14.08
CA LEU A 155 12.23 -15.38 -13.70
C LEU A 155 11.66 -16.37 -14.73
N GLU A 156 10.53 -16.06 -15.36
CA GLU A 156 9.88 -16.91 -16.37
C GLU A 156 10.80 -17.23 -17.56
N LYS A 157 11.70 -16.31 -17.94
CA LYS A 157 12.69 -16.55 -19.01
C LYS A 157 13.67 -17.68 -18.69
N TYR A 158 13.84 -18.01 -17.41
CA TYR A 158 14.81 -18.98 -16.89
C TYR A 158 14.14 -20.21 -16.27
N LYS A 159 12.83 -20.37 -16.51
CA LYS A 159 12.05 -21.52 -16.02
C LYS A 159 12.64 -22.84 -16.54
N GLY A 160 12.70 -23.86 -15.69
CA GLY A 160 13.22 -25.18 -16.02
C GLY A 160 14.74 -25.32 -15.93
N ILE A 161 15.48 -24.22 -15.69
CA ILE A 161 16.94 -24.25 -15.55
C ILE A 161 17.35 -24.74 -14.15
N ASN A 162 16.57 -24.40 -13.12
CA ASN A 162 16.90 -24.73 -11.74
C ASN A 162 15.65 -24.94 -10.88
N TYR A 163 15.63 -26.02 -10.09
CA TYR A 163 14.51 -26.39 -9.24
C TYR A 163 14.16 -25.34 -8.18
N LEU A 164 15.16 -24.69 -7.57
CA LEU A 164 14.92 -23.64 -6.57
C LEU A 164 14.29 -22.40 -7.21
N LEU A 165 14.74 -22.03 -8.42
CA LEU A 165 14.16 -20.94 -9.20
C LEU A 165 12.69 -21.23 -9.53
N ASP A 166 12.40 -22.42 -10.07
CA ASP A 166 11.05 -22.83 -10.43
C ASP A 166 10.14 -22.88 -9.19
N SER A 167 10.67 -23.33 -8.06
CA SER A 167 9.96 -23.35 -6.78
C SER A 167 9.61 -21.94 -6.31
N TYR A 168 10.54 -20.99 -6.40
CA TYR A 168 10.26 -19.60 -6.03
C TYR A 168 9.24 -18.98 -6.99
N LEU A 169 9.43 -19.15 -8.30
CA LEU A 169 8.52 -18.64 -9.33
C LEU A 169 7.08 -19.14 -9.12
N TYR A 170 6.92 -20.44 -8.83
CA TYR A 170 5.62 -21.01 -8.50
C TYR A 170 4.97 -20.31 -7.28
N ASN A 171 5.74 -20.09 -6.21
CA ASN A 171 5.24 -19.41 -5.00
C ASN A 171 4.89 -17.95 -5.26
N LEU A 172 5.70 -17.24 -6.05
CA LEU A 172 5.41 -15.86 -6.48
C LEU A 172 4.12 -15.78 -7.29
N CYS A 173 3.92 -16.70 -8.24
CA CYS A 173 2.67 -16.79 -9.01
C CYS A 173 1.45 -17.04 -8.12
N GLU A 174 1.52 -17.99 -7.16
CA GLU A 174 0.42 -18.24 -6.22
C GLU A 174 0.08 -16.97 -5.40
N ASN A 175 1.09 -16.19 -4.99
CA ASN A 175 0.85 -14.95 -4.25
C ASN A 175 0.22 -13.86 -5.13
N LEU A 176 0.72 -13.65 -6.35
CA LEU A 176 0.14 -12.70 -7.30
C LEU A 176 -1.32 -13.05 -7.66
N GLU A 177 -1.63 -14.33 -7.80
CA GLU A 177 -3.00 -14.79 -8.03
C GLU A 177 -3.92 -14.51 -6.84
N LYS A 178 -3.44 -14.73 -5.60
CA LYS A 178 -4.19 -14.36 -4.39
C LYS A 178 -4.46 -12.85 -4.33
N GLU A 179 -3.47 -12.03 -4.68
CA GLU A 179 -3.66 -10.58 -4.73
C GLU A 179 -4.70 -10.17 -5.77
N ASN A 180 -4.62 -10.71 -7.00
CA ASN A 180 -5.61 -10.47 -8.04
C ASN A 180 -7.00 -10.89 -7.61
N HIS A 181 -7.11 -12.00 -6.86
CA HIS A 181 -8.36 -12.42 -6.28
C HIS A 181 -8.89 -11.41 -5.25
N TYR A 182 -8.03 -10.89 -4.37
CA TYR A 182 -8.42 -9.87 -3.38
C TYR A 182 -8.72 -8.49 -3.96
N ARG A 183 -8.24 -8.16 -5.16
CA ARG A 183 -8.64 -6.91 -5.83
C ARG A 183 -10.14 -6.85 -6.12
N LEU A 184 -10.78 -8.00 -6.22
CA LEU A 184 -12.23 -8.10 -6.19
C LEU A 184 -12.70 -7.95 -4.74
N TYR A 185 -13.44 -6.89 -4.45
CA TYR A 185 -13.97 -6.66 -3.09
C TYR A 185 -15.18 -7.54 -2.75
N TYR A 186 -15.84 -8.14 -3.75
CA TYR A 186 -16.94 -9.08 -3.54
C TYR A 186 -16.48 -10.55 -3.48
N LYS A 187 -17.41 -11.43 -3.07
CA LYS A 187 -17.19 -12.87 -2.90
C LYS A 187 -16.91 -13.55 -4.23
N LYS A 188 -15.94 -14.46 -4.29
CA LYS A 188 -15.84 -15.42 -5.40
C LYS A 188 -16.84 -16.56 -5.19
N ASP A 189 -17.41 -17.07 -6.28
CA ASP A 189 -18.37 -18.18 -6.21
C ASP A 189 -17.87 -19.27 -5.25
N ASN A 190 -18.72 -19.61 -4.27
CA ASN A 190 -18.52 -20.59 -3.19
C ASN A 190 -17.75 -20.15 -1.91
N SER A 191 -17.24 -18.92 -1.78
CA SER A 191 -16.24 -18.62 -0.72
C SER A 191 -16.67 -18.33 0.73
N LYS A 192 -17.82 -18.70 1.33
CA LYS A 192 -18.26 -18.31 2.71
C LYS A 192 -18.15 -16.82 3.17
N GLN A 193 -16.98 -16.17 3.15
CA GLN A 193 -16.69 -14.80 3.59
C GLN A 193 -16.35 -13.86 2.41
N TRP A 194 -16.71 -12.59 2.54
CA TRP A 194 -16.42 -11.54 1.57
C TRP A 194 -14.96 -11.09 1.62
N ASN A 195 -14.35 -10.86 0.45
CA ASN A 195 -12.96 -10.36 0.38
C ASN A 195 -12.79 -9.02 1.10
N ILE A 196 -13.76 -8.11 0.97
CA ILE A 196 -13.76 -6.81 1.67
C ILE A 196 -13.74 -6.95 3.20
N SER A 197 -14.11 -8.11 3.75
CA SER A 197 -14.12 -8.36 5.18
C SER A 197 -12.79 -8.81 5.75
N THR A 198 -11.93 -9.39 4.93
CA THR A 198 -10.70 -10.05 5.39
C THR A 198 -9.43 -9.51 4.75
N SER A 199 -9.54 -8.72 3.69
CA SER A 199 -8.39 -8.26 2.93
C SER A 199 -8.28 -6.74 2.90
N GLN A 200 -7.12 -6.22 3.32
CA GLN A 200 -6.76 -4.81 3.14
C GLN A 200 -6.72 -4.42 1.65
N ILE A 201 -6.34 -5.34 0.76
CA ILE A 201 -6.31 -5.11 -0.69
C ILE A 201 -7.74 -4.84 -1.19
N ALA A 202 -8.69 -5.68 -0.80
CA ALA A 202 -10.09 -5.53 -1.19
C ALA A 202 -10.69 -4.20 -0.71
N GLN A 203 -10.43 -3.84 0.55
CA GLN A 203 -10.91 -2.57 1.10
C GLN A 203 -10.23 -1.36 0.46
N TYR A 204 -8.92 -1.43 0.19
CA TYR A 204 -8.17 -0.39 -0.51
C TYR A 204 -8.72 -0.19 -1.93
N GLU A 205 -8.91 -1.26 -2.69
CA GLU A 205 -9.43 -1.19 -4.06
C GLU A 205 -10.85 -0.65 -4.08
N PHE A 206 -11.70 -1.02 -3.11
CA PHE A 206 -13.04 -0.46 -3.00
C PHE A 206 -13.02 1.05 -2.68
N ILE A 207 -12.21 1.52 -1.71
CA ILE A 207 -12.09 2.97 -1.48
C ILE A 207 -11.49 3.69 -2.70
N ASN A 208 -10.52 3.07 -3.38
CA ASN A 208 -9.92 3.63 -4.58
C ASN A 208 -10.90 3.65 -5.78
N SER A 209 -11.89 2.75 -5.85
CA SER A 209 -12.96 2.84 -6.85
C SER A 209 -13.96 3.95 -6.52
N LEU A 210 -14.26 4.18 -5.23
CA LEU A 210 -15.07 5.32 -4.79
C LEU A 210 -14.37 6.66 -5.06
N PHE A 211 -13.04 6.73 -4.85
CA PHE A 211 -12.24 7.95 -4.96
C PHE A 211 -10.94 7.70 -5.72
N PRO A 212 -10.99 7.56 -7.05
CA PRO A 212 -9.80 7.29 -7.86
C PRO A 212 -8.82 8.46 -7.83
N GLU A 213 -7.54 8.17 -8.11
CA GLU A 213 -6.44 9.15 -7.98
C GLU A 213 -6.69 10.45 -8.76
N ASN A 214 -7.26 10.36 -9.97
CA ASN A 214 -7.66 11.53 -10.75
C ASN A 214 -8.73 12.36 -10.03
N TRP A 215 -9.72 11.74 -9.38
CA TRP A 215 -10.74 12.45 -8.61
C TRP A 215 -10.13 13.13 -7.37
N ARG A 216 -9.16 12.48 -6.71
CA ARG A 216 -8.49 12.98 -5.50
C ARG A 216 -7.56 14.17 -5.77
N LYS A 217 -6.78 14.12 -6.86
CA LYS A 217 -5.78 15.16 -7.20
C LYS A 217 -6.35 16.57 -7.30
N TYR A 218 -7.61 16.72 -7.72
CA TYR A 218 -8.25 18.04 -7.86
C TYR A 218 -8.78 18.62 -6.54
N LYS A 219 -8.66 17.91 -5.41
CA LYS A 219 -9.41 18.23 -4.19
C LYS A 219 -8.60 18.47 -2.92
N ASN A 220 -7.27 18.59 -3.00
CA ASN A 220 -6.30 18.90 -1.91
C ASN A 220 -5.55 17.67 -1.33
N HIS A 221 -4.50 17.92 -0.54
CA HIS A 221 -3.55 16.91 0.01
C HIS A 221 -4.13 15.96 1.07
N ILE A 222 -5.40 16.13 1.50
CA ILE A 222 -6.02 15.35 2.59
C ILE A 222 -6.47 13.96 2.11
N PHE A 223 -6.69 13.76 0.81
CA PHE A 223 -7.24 12.51 0.23
C PHE A 223 -6.23 11.36 0.16
N LYS A 224 -5.80 10.88 1.33
CA LYS A 224 -4.90 9.74 1.48
C LYS A 224 -5.67 8.51 1.97
N ILE A 225 -5.57 7.41 1.22
CA ILE A 225 -6.13 6.12 1.63
C ILE A 225 -5.17 5.46 2.61
N ASN A 226 -5.68 5.10 3.78
CA ASN A 226 -4.94 4.49 4.87
C ASN A 226 -5.56 3.14 5.23
N THR A 227 -4.74 2.10 5.37
CA THR A 227 -5.14 0.75 5.78
C THR A 227 -4.58 0.44 7.16
N ARG A 228 -5.37 -0.19 8.03
CA ARG A 228 -4.99 -0.60 9.39
C ARG A 228 -5.65 -1.92 9.76
N HIS A 229 -5.31 -2.46 10.91
CA HIS A 229 -6.02 -3.59 11.54
C HIS A 229 -6.62 -3.13 12.86
N ASN A 230 -7.78 -3.67 13.21
CA ASN A 230 -8.32 -3.55 14.55
C ASN A 230 -7.65 -4.57 15.50
N ASN A 231 -7.96 -4.48 16.79
CA ASN A 231 -7.39 -5.37 17.81
C ASN A 231 -7.76 -6.86 17.61
N SER A 232 -8.79 -7.13 16.80
CA SER A 232 -9.23 -8.48 16.43
C SER A 232 -8.64 -8.95 15.10
N CYS A 233 -7.59 -8.27 14.61
CA CYS A 233 -6.89 -8.55 13.36
C CYS A 233 -7.74 -8.42 12.08
N TYR A 234 -8.94 -7.84 12.15
CA TYR A 234 -9.69 -7.50 10.94
C TYR A 234 -9.19 -6.17 10.37
N PRO A 235 -9.03 -6.09 9.04
CA PRO A 235 -8.60 -4.86 8.41
C PRO A 235 -9.71 -3.81 8.42
N PHE A 236 -9.31 -2.55 8.47
CA PHE A 236 -10.16 -1.44 8.08
C PHE A 236 -9.36 -0.47 7.22
N THR A 237 -10.05 0.20 6.31
CA THR A 237 -9.43 1.14 5.37
C THR A 237 -10.25 2.42 5.37
N TYR A 238 -9.59 3.56 5.35
CA TYR A 238 -10.28 4.85 5.37
C TYR A 238 -9.57 5.87 4.49
N ILE A 239 -10.32 6.88 4.08
CA ILE A 239 -9.82 8.07 3.39
C ILE A 239 -10.32 9.31 4.12
N ASP A 240 -9.39 10.19 4.46
CA ASP A 240 -9.72 11.52 4.99
C ASP A 240 -10.23 12.40 3.84
N ILE A 241 -11.34 13.10 4.04
CA ILE A 241 -11.96 13.95 3.00
C ILE A 241 -11.90 15.44 3.31
N GLU A 242 -11.83 15.82 4.58
CA GLU A 242 -11.72 17.21 5.02
C GLU A 242 -11.20 17.28 6.47
N TYR A 243 -10.55 18.39 6.82
CA TYR A 243 -10.17 18.71 8.20
C TYR A 243 -10.63 20.14 8.57
N ILE A 244 -11.64 20.22 9.43
CA ILE A 244 -12.23 21.49 9.88
C ILE A 244 -12.71 21.37 11.33
N ASP A 245 -12.68 22.47 12.09
CA ASP A 245 -13.05 22.50 13.52
C ASP A 245 -12.34 21.41 14.34
N GLU A 246 -11.06 21.17 14.05
CA GLU A 246 -10.23 20.11 14.66
C GLU A 246 -10.78 18.68 14.48
N CYS A 247 -11.63 18.49 13.48
CA CYS A 247 -12.26 17.22 13.16
C CYS A 247 -11.80 16.73 11.78
N TYR A 248 -11.38 15.47 11.71
CA TYR A 248 -11.24 14.76 10.45
C TYR A 248 -12.59 14.17 10.03
N PHE A 249 -12.92 14.31 8.76
CA PHE A 249 -14.08 13.64 8.16
C PHE A 249 -13.57 12.49 7.31
N GLN A 250 -14.16 11.31 7.48
CA GLN A 250 -13.59 10.07 6.93
C GLN A 250 -14.65 9.18 6.33
N TRP A 251 -14.43 8.73 5.09
CA TRP A 251 -15.06 7.50 4.61
C TRP A 251 -14.22 6.32 5.08
N ARG A 252 -14.86 5.31 5.66
CA ARG A 252 -14.21 4.12 6.17
C ARG A 252 -14.96 2.86 5.79
N VAL A 253 -14.21 1.86 5.36
CA VAL A 253 -14.67 0.50 5.15
C VAL A 253 -14.15 -0.35 6.29
N ASP A 254 -15.06 -1.09 6.92
CA ASP A 254 -14.76 -1.97 8.05
C ASP A 254 -15.73 -3.15 8.02
N THR A 255 -15.54 -4.11 8.92
CA THR A 255 -16.41 -5.27 9.07
C THR A 255 -16.71 -5.52 10.54
N ASN A 256 -17.98 -5.81 10.81
CA ASN A 256 -18.43 -6.25 12.12
C ASN A 256 -19.21 -7.56 11.99
N LYS A 257 -19.85 -7.97 13.09
CA LYS A 257 -20.68 -9.19 13.17
C LYS A 257 -21.89 -9.22 12.22
N THR A 258 -22.30 -8.09 11.64
CA THR A 258 -23.40 -8.00 10.66
C THR A 258 -22.89 -7.89 9.22
N GLY A 259 -21.59 -8.04 8.99
CA GLY A 259 -20.97 -7.98 7.66
C GLY A 259 -20.16 -6.71 7.40
N PRO A 260 -19.64 -6.56 6.17
CA PRO A 260 -18.90 -5.38 5.74
C PRO A 260 -19.82 -4.16 5.58
N PHE A 261 -19.30 -2.98 5.92
CA PHE A 261 -20.02 -1.72 5.80
C PHE A 261 -19.09 -0.58 5.36
N LEU A 262 -19.70 0.45 4.78
CA LEU A 262 -19.10 1.74 4.47
C LEU A 262 -19.71 2.79 5.39
N GLU A 263 -18.89 3.56 6.09
CA GLU A 263 -19.33 4.63 6.98
C GLU A 263 -18.71 5.98 6.62
N LEU A 264 -19.49 7.05 6.75
CA LEU A 264 -18.99 8.43 6.84
C LEU A 264 -19.03 8.84 8.30
N LYS A 265 -17.90 9.24 8.85
CA LYS A 265 -17.74 9.57 10.27
C LYS A 265 -16.91 10.83 10.48
N MET A 266 -17.10 11.42 11.66
CA MET A 266 -16.20 12.42 12.21
C MET A 266 -15.15 11.71 13.05
N TYR A 267 -13.93 12.24 13.13
CA TYR A 267 -12.94 11.86 14.12
C TYR A 267 -12.36 13.12 14.75
N ASN A 268 -12.53 13.25 16.06
CA ASN A 268 -11.98 14.34 16.86
C ASN A 268 -11.50 13.76 18.19
N LYS A 269 -10.24 14.02 18.52
CA LYS A 269 -9.64 13.60 19.79
C LYS A 269 -9.62 14.80 20.74
N TYR A 270 -10.42 14.71 21.80
CA TYR A 270 -10.53 15.73 22.83
C TYR A 270 -10.42 15.13 24.23
N ASP A 271 -10.25 15.96 25.26
CA ASP A 271 -10.28 15.50 26.64
C ASP A 271 -11.74 15.26 27.09
N LYS A 272 -12.12 13.99 27.26
CA LYS A 272 -13.47 13.61 27.72
C LYS A 272 -13.80 14.10 29.13
N LYS A 273 -12.79 14.50 29.92
CA LYS A 273 -12.99 15.09 31.25
C LYS A 273 -13.27 16.59 31.18
N SER A 274 -12.93 17.25 30.08
CA SER A 274 -13.27 18.65 29.83
C SER A 274 -14.70 18.73 29.29
N GLU A 275 -15.61 19.26 30.12
CA GLU A 275 -17.01 19.43 29.71
C GLU A 275 -17.15 20.44 28.56
N GLU A 276 -16.29 21.45 28.51
CA GLU A 276 -16.22 22.42 27.41
C GLU A 276 -15.88 21.74 26.08
N GLN A 277 -14.78 20.96 26.04
CA GLN A 277 -14.36 20.28 24.81
C GLN A 277 -15.37 19.21 24.38
N LYS A 278 -15.98 18.51 25.35
CA LYS A 278 -17.05 17.54 25.10
C LYS A 278 -18.29 18.20 24.49
N ASN A 279 -18.69 19.35 25.02
CA ASN A 279 -19.84 20.10 24.48
C ASN A 279 -19.55 20.64 23.08
N LEU A 280 -18.34 21.17 22.84
CA LEU A 280 -17.91 21.61 21.52
C LEU A 280 -17.92 20.45 20.51
N HIS A 281 -17.42 19.28 20.90
CA HIS A 281 -17.45 18.07 20.07
C HIS A 281 -18.89 17.67 19.69
N ILE A 282 -19.81 17.62 20.64
CA ILE A 282 -21.22 17.27 20.41
C ILE A 282 -21.88 18.31 19.49
N LEU A 283 -21.61 19.60 19.72
CA LEU A 283 -22.13 20.69 18.89
C LEU A 283 -21.65 20.56 17.45
N ASN A 284 -20.35 20.30 17.25
CA ASN A 284 -19.78 20.05 15.92
C ASN A 284 -20.41 18.83 15.26
N TYR A 285 -20.52 17.71 15.97
CA TYR A 285 -21.17 16.51 15.44
C TYR A 285 -22.60 16.81 14.94
N ARG A 286 -23.42 17.50 15.74
CA ARG A 286 -24.80 17.85 15.36
C ARG A 286 -24.85 18.78 14.15
N LYS A 287 -24.06 19.86 14.16
CA LYS A 287 -23.91 20.79 13.03
C LYS A 287 -23.62 20.04 11.73
N TYR A 288 -22.62 19.16 11.74
CA TYR A 288 -22.21 18.45 10.53
C TYR A 288 -23.18 17.32 10.13
N LYS A 289 -23.83 16.68 11.10
CA LYS A 289 -24.91 15.71 10.85
C LYS A 289 -26.08 16.37 10.12
N ASP A 290 -26.50 17.57 10.55
CA ASP A 290 -27.58 18.31 9.91
C ASP A 290 -27.22 18.73 8.48
N ILE A 291 -25.98 19.17 8.26
CA ILE A 291 -25.45 19.49 6.92
C ILE A 291 -25.49 18.24 6.01
N ILE A 292 -25.01 17.09 6.48
CA ILE A 292 -25.00 15.85 5.71
C ILE A 292 -26.42 15.36 5.41
N LYS A 293 -27.32 15.42 6.41
CA LYS A 293 -28.73 15.06 6.25
C LYS A 293 -29.41 15.91 5.18
N ASP A 294 -29.22 17.23 5.24
CA ASP A 294 -29.76 18.16 4.24
C ASP A 294 -29.24 17.85 2.83
N ILE A 295 -27.94 17.56 2.67
CA ILE A 295 -27.36 17.17 1.37
C ILE A 295 -28.03 15.90 0.82
N ILE A 296 -28.23 14.89 1.66
CA ILE A 296 -28.82 13.62 1.23
C ILE A 296 -30.28 13.79 0.79
N ILE A 297 -31.08 14.48 1.60
CA ILE A 297 -32.51 14.69 1.35
C ILE A 297 -32.73 15.61 0.15
N SER A 298 -32.10 16.79 0.13
CA SER A 298 -32.31 17.79 -0.93
C SER A 298 -31.87 17.32 -2.33
N ASN A 299 -31.01 16.30 -2.41
CA ASN A 299 -30.52 15.74 -3.66
C ASN A 299 -31.05 14.34 -3.95
N ASN A 300 -32.00 13.85 -3.15
CA ASN A 300 -32.62 12.53 -3.30
C ASN A 300 -31.59 11.39 -3.49
N ILE A 301 -30.52 11.39 -2.68
CA ILE A 301 -29.38 10.48 -2.87
C ILE A 301 -29.70 9.10 -2.28
N PHE A 302 -30.16 9.09 -1.03
CA PHE A 302 -30.56 7.93 -0.25
C PHE A 302 -31.72 8.33 0.66
N GLU A 303 -32.50 7.35 1.12
CA GLU A 303 -33.34 7.53 2.29
C GLU A 303 -32.42 7.65 3.52
N PHE A 304 -32.42 8.81 4.17
CA PHE A 304 -31.44 9.10 5.22
C PHE A 304 -31.56 8.14 6.41
N ASP A 305 -32.79 7.78 6.78
CA ASP A 305 -33.04 6.91 7.93
C ASP A 305 -32.48 5.49 7.70
N ASP A 306 -32.50 5.01 6.46
CA ASP A 306 -31.95 3.69 6.08
C ASP A 306 -30.43 3.60 6.21
N ILE A 307 -29.75 4.72 6.01
CA ILE A 307 -28.29 4.81 6.05
C ILE A 307 -27.78 5.52 7.30
N SER A 308 -28.65 5.87 8.24
CA SER A 308 -28.26 6.46 9.52
C SER A 308 -27.86 5.37 10.53
N PRO A 309 -26.87 5.61 11.40
CA PRO A 309 -26.47 4.61 12.38
C PRO A 309 -27.59 4.41 13.43
N LYS A 310 -28.10 3.18 13.53
CA LYS A 310 -29.15 2.79 14.52
C LYS A 310 -28.73 3.02 15.98
N ARG A 311 -27.43 2.96 16.26
CA ARG A 311 -26.83 3.29 17.55
C ARG A 311 -25.60 4.13 17.29
N ASN A 312 -25.58 5.35 17.82
CA ASN A 312 -24.42 6.22 17.73
C ASN A 312 -24.25 7.02 19.03
N SER A 313 -23.01 7.25 19.40
CA SER A 313 -22.63 7.95 20.63
C SER A 313 -22.04 9.30 20.22
N GLU A 314 -22.80 10.38 20.39
CA GLU A 314 -22.38 11.73 19.98
C GLU A 314 -21.17 12.25 20.76
N ASN A 315 -20.82 11.60 21.87
CA ASN A 315 -19.68 11.92 22.74
C ASN A 315 -18.52 10.92 22.60
N CYS A 316 -18.55 10.03 21.59
CA CYS A 316 -17.39 9.21 21.26
C CYS A 316 -16.44 10.00 20.36
N PHE A 317 -15.16 9.61 20.28
CA PHE A 317 -14.21 10.33 19.42
C PHE A 317 -14.51 10.21 17.93
N ASN A 318 -15.33 9.24 17.55
CA ASN A 318 -15.55 8.83 16.18
C ASN A 318 -17.03 8.62 15.83
N PRO A 319 -17.91 9.61 16.05
CA PRO A 319 -19.33 9.44 15.82
C PRO A 319 -19.62 9.32 14.32
N THR A 320 -20.61 8.48 14.00
CA THR A 320 -20.97 8.15 12.62
C THR A 320 -22.12 9.03 12.10
N PHE A 321 -22.03 9.44 10.84
CA PHE A 321 -23.10 10.15 10.13
C PHE A 321 -23.89 9.20 9.23
N ILE A 322 -23.18 8.37 8.48
CA ILE A 322 -23.72 7.43 7.49
C ILE A 322 -23.15 6.04 7.79
N HIS A 323 -23.97 5.00 7.71
CA HIS A 323 -23.60 3.60 7.85
C HIS A 323 -24.36 2.76 6.82
N ILE A 324 -23.66 2.25 5.80
CA ILE A 324 -24.23 1.51 4.68
C ILE A 324 -23.72 0.06 4.74
N SER A 325 -24.65 -0.90 4.85
CA SER A 325 -24.30 -2.33 4.68
C SER A 325 -23.96 -2.60 3.23
N LEU A 326 -22.81 -3.24 2.99
CA LEU A 326 -22.29 -3.45 1.63
C LEU A 326 -22.78 -4.75 0.99
N GLU A 327 -23.19 -5.76 1.76
CA GLU A 327 -23.62 -7.04 1.20
C GLU A 327 -24.82 -6.92 0.25
N PRO A 328 -25.92 -6.20 0.60
CA PRO A 328 -27.05 -6.04 -0.31
C PRO A 328 -26.66 -5.27 -1.57
N ILE A 329 -25.77 -4.28 -1.44
CA ILE A 329 -25.28 -3.46 -2.55
C ILE A 329 -24.48 -4.34 -3.53
N PHE A 330 -23.49 -5.07 -3.04
CA PHE A 330 -22.68 -5.94 -3.89
C PHE A 330 -23.47 -7.08 -4.52
N ASN A 331 -24.45 -7.65 -3.81
CA ASN A 331 -25.34 -8.67 -4.38
C ASN A 331 -26.28 -8.10 -5.46
N SER A 332 -26.60 -6.80 -5.40
CA SER A 332 -27.45 -6.15 -6.39
C SER A 332 -26.73 -5.79 -7.68
N TRP A 333 -25.40 -5.65 -7.64
CA TRP A 333 -24.60 -5.28 -8.80
C TRP A 333 -24.49 -6.44 -9.79
N LYS A 334 -25.27 -6.34 -10.86
CA LYS A 334 -25.22 -7.23 -12.05
C LYS A 334 -24.42 -6.60 -13.17
N THR A 335 -24.24 -5.28 -13.13
CA THR A 335 -23.58 -4.48 -14.17
C THR A 335 -22.63 -3.46 -13.55
N LYS A 336 -21.65 -3.01 -14.35
CA LYS A 336 -20.74 -1.92 -13.98
C LYS A 336 -21.46 -0.56 -13.83
N GLU A 337 -22.63 -0.42 -14.44
CA GLU A 337 -23.45 0.79 -14.32
C GLU A 337 -24.01 0.95 -12.91
N GLU A 338 -24.50 -0.12 -12.29
CA GLU A 338 -25.03 -0.09 -10.92
C GLU A 338 -23.94 0.25 -9.89
N GLU A 339 -22.72 -0.27 -10.08
CA GLU A 339 -21.54 0.14 -9.32
C GLU A 339 -21.27 1.65 -9.48
N THR A 340 -21.30 2.14 -10.73
CA THR A 340 -21.05 3.55 -11.05
C THR A 340 -22.09 4.47 -10.41
N VAL A 341 -23.36 4.07 -10.39
CA VAL A 341 -24.44 4.83 -9.73
C VAL A 341 -24.16 4.96 -8.23
N PHE A 342 -23.76 3.88 -7.56
CA PHE A 342 -23.40 3.92 -6.15
C PHE A 342 -22.19 4.83 -5.89
N ILE A 343 -21.11 4.69 -6.68
CA ILE A 343 -19.92 5.56 -6.60
C ILE A 343 -20.32 7.03 -6.73
N ASN A 344 -21.16 7.38 -7.72
CA ASN A 344 -21.61 8.75 -7.95
C ASN A 344 -22.40 9.31 -6.77
N LYS A 345 -23.22 8.51 -6.09
CA LYS A 345 -23.92 8.92 -4.87
C LYS A 345 -22.92 9.30 -3.76
N ILE A 346 -21.94 8.44 -3.50
CA ILE A 346 -20.90 8.67 -2.48
C ILE A 346 -20.06 9.91 -2.81
N GLN A 347 -19.62 10.05 -4.07
CA GLN A 347 -18.87 11.23 -4.52
C GLN A 347 -19.69 12.52 -4.47
N THR A 348 -21.01 12.46 -4.71
CA THR A 348 -21.92 13.61 -4.64
C THR A 348 -22.05 14.11 -3.20
N ILE A 349 -22.29 13.21 -2.24
CA ILE A 349 -22.33 13.53 -0.81
C ILE A 349 -21.02 14.21 -0.41
N THR A 350 -19.90 13.60 -0.78
CA THR A 350 -18.56 14.07 -0.42
C THR A 350 -18.27 15.46 -0.99
N THR A 351 -18.56 15.68 -2.27
CA THR A 351 -18.30 16.96 -2.95
C THR A 351 -19.18 18.08 -2.39
N LYS A 352 -20.48 17.82 -2.19
CA LYS A 352 -21.40 18.80 -1.63
C LYS A 352 -21.08 19.13 -0.18
N PHE A 353 -20.65 18.14 0.61
CA PHE A 353 -20.21 18.35 1.98
C PHE A 353 -19.01 19.29 2.02
N ILE A 354 -17.94 18.96 1.28
CA ILE A 354 -16.73 19.79 1.20
C ILE A 354 -17.04 21.23 0.77
N ASN A 355 -17.90 21.42 -0.23
CA ASN A 355 -18.27 22.74 -0.72
C ASN A 355 -19.12 23.56 0.28
N LYS A 356 -19.81 22.91 1.22
CA LYS A 356 -20.70 23.56 2.19
C LYS A 356 -19.99 23.89 3.50
N VAL A 357 -18.85 23.26 3.77
CA VAL A 357 -18.07 23.44 5.01
C VAL A 357 -16.80 24.27 4.81
N LYS A 358 -16.35 24.43 3.57
CA LYS A 358 -15.41 25.49 3.17
C LYS A 358 -16.11 26.84 3.19
#